data_AF-A0A6C2U4Q1-F1
#
_entry.id   AF-A0A6C2U4Q1-F1
#
_cell.length_a   1.000
_cell.length_b   1.000
_cell.length_c   1.000
_cell.angle_alpha   90.00
_cell.angle_beta   90.00
_cell.angle_gamma   90.00
#
_symmetry.space_group_name_H-M   'P 1'
#
loop_
_entity.id
_entity.type
_entity.pdbx_description
1 polymer ?
#
loop_
_entity_poly.entity_id
_entity_poly.type
_entity_poly.pdbx_seq_one_letter_code
_entity_poly.pdbx_strand_id
1 'polypeptide(L)'
;MSPRRITSLTALLSFMALAFTSVVSYLAPRGPGSSSWEALGMDKHRWFALHTDLGVLFLVACIVHTLYNIKPIIAYMKNTFGHFRLFTINFNIALALTLWMIMSSLFSLPPVSAIQRYKESRGNRERHHPEAVAAGKASLPANPPFFYSRKSLGGLCEKYHLNEGKLLEQLERLGIKAQGDWSIKRIAEENDMASESVYEAIKGM
;
A
#
# COMPACT_ATOMS: atom_id res chain seq x y z
N MET A 1 -21.38 31.57 -17.36
CA MET A 1 -20.52 30.74 -16.49
C MET A 1 -19.14 30.59 -17.13
N SER A 2 -18.04 30.58 -16.37
CA SER A 2 -16.69 30.45 -16.92
C SER A 2 -16.13 29.05 -16.66
N PRO A 3 -15.91 28.21 -17.69
CA PRO A 3 -15.41 26.84 -17.51
C PRO A 3 -14.04 26.82 -16.82
N ARG A 4 -13.19 27.83 -17.07
CA ARG A 4 -11.89 27.97 -16.39
C ARG A 4 -12.04 28.11 -14.87
N ARG A 5 -12.98 28.93 -14.41
CA ARG A 5 -13.21 29.14 -12.96
C ARG A 5 -13.73 27.86 -12.30
N ILE A 6 -14.64 27.16 -12.97
CA ILE A 6 -15.19 25.89 -12.48
C ILE A 6 -14.07 24.87 -12.34
N THR A 7 -13.29 24.61 -13.40
CA THR A 7 -12.20 23.62 -13.35
C THR A 7 -11.15 23.96 -12.30
N SER A 8 -10.77 25.23 -12.15
CA SER A 8 -9.83 25.65 -11.10
C SER A 8 -10.38 25.42 -9.68
N LEU A 9 -11.64 25.76 -9.44
CA LEU A 9 -12.29 25.52 -8.14
C LEU A 9 -12.45 24.01 -7.87
N THR A 10 -12.82 23.22 -8.88
CA THR A 10 -12.88 21.76 -8.77
C THR A 10 -11.52 21.17 -8.42
N ALA A 11 -10.44 21.60 -9.08
CA ALA A 11 -9.08 21.14 -8.76
C ALA A 11 -8.67 21.51 -7.32
N LEU A 12 -8.98 22.74 -6.87
CA LEU A 12 -8.69 23.18 -5.51
C LEU A 12 -9.47 22.39 -4.44
N LEU A 13 -10.78 22.24 -4.62
CA LEU A 13 -11.64 21.55 -3.66
C LEU A 13 -11.31 20.05 -3.59
N SER A 14 -11.07 19.41 -4.74
CA SER A 14 -10.66 18.00 -4.78
C SER A 14 -9.26 17.79 -4.17
N PHE A 15 -8.31 18.71 -4.38
CA PHE A 15 -7.02 18.69 -3.68
C PHE A 15 -7.18 18.75 -2.17
N MET A 16 -8.01 19.66 -1.65
CA MET A 16 -8.27 19.77 -0.21
C MET A 16 -8.88 18.49 0.36
N ALA A 17 -9.85 17.90 -0.34
CA ALA A 17 -10.46 16.64 0.06
C ALA A 17 -9.46 15.45 -0.01
N LEU A 18 -8.56 15.44 -1.01
CA LEU A 18 -7.48 14.46 -1.11
C LEU A 18 -6.46 14.60 0.01
N ALA A 19 -6.06 15.82 0.37
CA ALA A 19 -5.15 16.06 1.49
C ALA A 19 -5.77 15.56 2.79
N PHE A 20 -7.05 15.84 3.02
CA PHE A 20 -7.78 15.35 4.19
C PHE A 20 -7.85 13.82 4.23
N THR A 21 -8.29 13.18 3.14
CA THR A 21 -8.36 11.71 3.05
C THR A 21 -6.99 11.03 3.11
N SER A 22 -5.92 11.70 2.68
CA SER A 22 -4.54 11.24 2.84
C SER A 22 -4.12 11.23 4.31
N VAL A 23 -4.49 12.25 5.09
CA VAL A 23 -4.24 12.30 6.54
C VAL A 23 -5.00 11.18 7.24
N VAL A 24 -6.29 11.00 6.92
CA VAL A 24 -7.11 9.91 7.47
C VAL A 24 -6.48 8.54 7.18
N SER A 25 -6.06 8.32 5.93
CA SER A 25 -5.38 7.09 5.51
C SER A 25 -3.98 6.94 6.13
N TYR A 26 -3.33 8.05 6.48
CA TYR A 26 -2.04 8.02 7.15
C TYR A 26 -2.15 7.48 8.58
N LEU A 27 -3.24 7.83 9.27
CA LEU A 27 -3.56 7.43 10.64
C LEU A 27 -4.10 6.00 10.73
N ALA A 28 -4.70 5.48 9.66
CA ALA A 28 -5.23 4.12 9.63
C ALA A 28 -4.13 3.06 9.92
N PRO A 29 -4.31 2.18 10.92
CA PRO A 29 -3.34 1.17 11.30
C PRO A 29 -3.20 0.11 10.20
N ARG A 30 -1.98 -0.41 10.05
CA ARG A 30 -1.66 -1.46 9.07
C ARG A 30 -1.39 -2.77 9.78
N GLY A 31 -2.09 -3.84 9.39
CA GLY A 31 -1.77 -5.20 9.82
C GLY A 31 -3.00 -6.06 10.11
N PRO A 32 -2.76 -7.31 10.52
CA PRO A 32 -3.77 -8.21 11.09
C PRO A 32 -4.67 -7.49 12.11
N GLY A 33 -5.99 -7.63 12.00
CA GLY A 33 -6.96 -6.99 12.90
C GLY A 33 -7.27 -5.52 12.60
N SER A 34 -6.65 -4.88 11.60
CA SER A 34 -6.97 -3.49 11.23
C SER A 34 -8.24 -3.34 10.38
N SER A 35 -9.00 -4.42 10.15
CA SER A 35 -10.25 -4.41 9.37
C SER A 35 -11.40 -3.71 10.09
N SER A 36 -11.42 -3.73 11.42
CA SER A 36 -12.41 -3.04 12.26
C SER A 36 -12.11 -1.55 12.46
N TRP A 37 -11.05 -1.02 11.85
CA TRP A 37 -10.74 0.40 11.98
C TRP A 37 -11.80 1.23 11.26
N GLU A 38 -12.38 2.15 12.00
CA GLU A 38 -13.35 3.12 11.51
C GLU A 38 -12.90 4.52 11.89
N ALA A 39 -13.17 5.47 10.99
CA ALA A 39 -13.04 6.89 11.26
C ALA A 39 -14.27 7.61 10.71
N LEU A 40 -14.86 8.48 11.53
CA LEU A 40 -16.07 9.24 11.19
C LEU A 40 -17.22 8.36 10.64
N GLY A 41 -17.38 7.15 11.19
CA GLY A 41 -18.43 6.21 10.80
C GLY A 41 -18.21 5.51 9.46
N MET A 42 -17.00 5.57 8.90
CA MET A 42 -16.63 4.83 7.69
C MET A 42 -15.43 3.92 7.96
N ASP A 43 -15.51 2.69 7.45
CA ASP A 43 -14.40 1.75 7.47
C ASP A 43 -13.27 2.20 6.53
N LYS A 44 -12.08 1.58 6.70
CA LYS A 44 -10.90 1.87 5.87
C LYS A 44 -11.10 1.67 4.37
N HIS A 45 -11.99 0.76 3.96
CA HIS A 45 -12.22 0.45 2.55
C HIS A 45 -13.02 1.57 1.89
N ARG A 46 -14.03 2.11 2.58
CA ARG A 46 -14.81 3.26 2.12
C ARG A 46 -13.96 4.53 2.06
N TRP A 47 -13.06 4.75 3.02
CA TRP A 47 -12.08 5.83 2.95
C TRP A 47 -11.13 5.70 1.76
N PHE A 48 -10.64 4.49 1.49
CA PHE A 48 -9.77 4.23 0.35
C PHE A 48 -10.50 4.44 -0.99
N ALA A 49 -11.75 3.96 -1.11
CA ALA A 49 -12.59 4.18 -2.28
C ALA A 49 -12.82 5.67 -2.53
N LEU A 50 -13.24 6.42 -1.49
CA LEU A 50 -13.45 7.86 -1.56
C LEU A 50 -12.17 8.60 -1.99
N HIS A 51 -11.02 8.25 -1.42
CA HIS A 51 -9.74 8.85 -1.80
C HIS A 51 -9.41 8.59 -3.28
N THR A 52 -9.66 7.37 -3.76
CA THR A 52 -9.40 6.97 -5.14
C THR A 52 -10.30 7.74 -6.11
N ASP A 53 -11.60 7.85 -5.82
CA ASP A 53 -12.57 8.58 -6.65
C ASP A 53 -12.25 10.07 -6.72
N LEU A 54 -11.90 10.69 -5.58
CA LEU A 54 -11.41 12.07 -5.52
C LEU A 54 -10.10 12.24 -6.29
N GLY A 55 -9.24 11.22 -6.29
CA GLY A 55 -7.97 11.18 -7.02
C GLY A 55 -8.18 11.26 -8.52
N VAL A 56 -9.12 10.47 -9.05
CA VAL A 56 -9.51 10.50 -10.46
C VAL A 56 -10.08 11.86 -10.83
N LEU A 57 -10.99 12.41 -10.03
CA LEU A 57 -11.57 13.74 -10.25
C LEU A 57 -10.48 14.83 -10.28
N PHE A 58 -9.56 14.82 -9.31
CA PHE A 58 -8.47 15.77 -9.23
C PHE A 58 -7.54 15.67 -10.44
N LEU A 59 -7.18 14.46 -10.87
CA LEU A 59 -6.32 14.25 -12.03
C LEU A 59 -6.95 14.82 -13.30
N VAL A 60 -8.22 14.51 -13.56
CA VAL A 60 -8.96 15.05 -14.72
C VAL A 60 -9.05 16.57 -14.63
N ALA A 61 -9.40 17.11 -13.45
CA ALA A 61 -9.48 18.54 -13.24
C ALA A 61 -8.12 19.24 -13.44
N CYS A 62 -7.01 18.65 -13.00
CA CYS A 62 -5.67 19.17 -13.20
C CYS A 62 -5.27 19.19 -14.67
N ILE A 63 -5.58 18.14 -15.43
CA ILE A 63 -5.32 18.09 -16.88
C ILE A 63 -6.08 19.22 -17.57
N VAL A 64 -7.40 19.31 -17.36
CA VAL A 64 -8.23 20.36 -17.98
C VAL A 64 -7.79 21.76 -17.52
N HIS A 65 -7.46 21.93 -16.24
CA HIS A 65 -6.95 23.17 -15.69
C HIS A 65 -5.64 23.60 -16.37
N THR A 66 -4.73 22.66 -16.58
CA THR A 66 -3.45 22.89 -17.25
C THR A 66 -3.65 23.33 -18.70
N LEU A 67 -4.55 22.65 -19.42
CA LEU A 67 -4.89 22.99 -20.81
C LEU A 67 -5.50 24.40 -20.91
N TYR A 68 -6.43 24.74 -20.03
CA TYR A 68 -7.06 26.06 -20.01
C TYR A 68 -6.14 27.19 -19.56
N ASN A 69 -5.09 26.89 -18.80
CA ASN A 69 -4.15 27.85 -18.24
C ASN A 69 -2.72 27.69 -18.80
N ILE A 70 -2.58 27.11 -20.01
CA ILE A 70 -1.27 26.87 -20.63
C ILE A 70 -0.49 28.18 -20.88
N LYS A 71 -1.18 29.28 -21.22
CA LYS A 71 -0.56 30.58 -21.46
C LYS A 71 0.14 31.12 -20.20
N PRO A 72 -0.52 31.20 -19.02
CA PRO A 72 0.15 31.47 -17.75
C PRO A 72 1.32 30.53 -17.45
N ILE A 73 1.17 29.22 -17.68
CA ILE A 73 2.24 28.23 -17.39
C ILE A 73 3.49 28.52 -18.25
N ILE A 74 3.31 28.75 -19.55
CA ILE A 74 4.40 29.10 -20.46
C ILE A 74 5.04 30.44 -20.06
N ALA A 75 4.28 31.37 -19.48
CA ALA A 75 4.84 32.65 -19.01
C ALA A 75 5.89 32.46 -17.91
N TYR A 76 5.73 31.47 -17.01
CA TYR A 76 6.74 31.14 -16.00
C TYR A 76 8.03 30.54 -16.58
N MET A 77 7.99 30.10 -17.85
CA MET A 77 9.14 29.55 -18.56
C MET A 77 9.83 30.60 -19.45
N LYS A 78 9.34 31.83 -19.48
CA LYS A 78 9.97 32.93 -20.19
C LYS A 78 11.02 33.61 -19.29
N ASN A 79 12.14 34.01 -19.89
CA ASN A 79 13.14 34.82 -19.19
C ASN A 79 12.69 36.30 -19.10
N THR A 80 13.50 37.14 -18.44
CA THR A 80 13.29 38.59 -18.31
C THR A 80 13.12 39.31 -19.66
N PHE A 81 13.66 38.73 -20.75
CA PHE A 81 13.58 39.25 -22.12
C PHE A 81 12.43 38.62 -22.94
N GLY A 82 11.57 37.80 -22.35
CA GLY A 82 10.41 37.18 -23.00
C GLY A 82 10.71 35.94 -23.85
N HIS A 83 11.96 35.50 -23.95
CA HIS A 83 12.35 34.28 -24.67
C HIS A 83 12.02 33.02 -23.85
N PHE A 84 11.49 32.00 -24.52
CA PHE A 84 11.22 30.70 -23.91
C PHE A 84 12.52 30.00 -23.52
N ARG A 85 12.63 29.56 -22.27
CA ARG A 85 13.76 28.76 -21.77
C ARG A 85 13.23 27.68 -20.85
N LEU A 86 13.30 26.42 -21.29
CA LEU A 86 12.85 25.27 -20.50
C LEU A 86 13.66 25.11 -19.20
N PHE A 87 14.98 25.18 -19.30
CA PHE A 87 15.90 25.03 -18.16
C PHE A 87 16.22 26.37 -17.50
N THR A 88 15.23 26.94 -16.81
CA THR A 88 15.47 28.05 -15.87
C THR A 88 16.03 27.52 -14.55
N ILE A 89 16.60 28.42 -13.72
CA ILE A 89 17.03 28.04 -12.36
C ILE A 89 15.87 27.46 -11.55
N ASN A 90 14.67 28.06 -11.66
CA ASN A 90 13.47 27.59 -10.98
C ASN A 90 13.04 26.19 -11.45
N PHE A 91 13.07 25.96 -12.77
CA PHE A 91 12.79 24.63 -13.34
C PHE A 91 13.80 23.59 -12.85
N ASN A 92 15.09 23.91 -12.88
CA ASN A 92 16.14 22.99 -12.44
C ASN A 92 16.03 22.67 -10.95
N ILE A 93 15.68 23.64 -10.10
CA ILE A 93 15.42 23.41 -8.68
C ILE A 93 14.20 22.49 -8.50
N ALA A 94 13.08 22.78 -9.18
CA ALA A 94 11.88 21.95 -9.10
C ALA A 94 12.13 20.51 -9.59
N LEU A 95 12.88 20.36 -10.68
CA LEU A 95 13.30 19.06 -11.22
C LEU A 95 14.21 18.32 -10.23
N ALA A 96 15.21 18.99 -9.67
CA ALA A 96 16.13 18.39 -8.70
C ALA A 96 15.40 17.94 -7.43
N LEU A 97 14.47 18.73 -6.89
CA LEU A 97 13.65 18.35 -5.74
C LEU A 97 12.76 17.14 -6.06
N THR A 98 12.16 17.10 -7.25
CA THR A 98 11.32 15.98 -7.69
C THR A 98 12.16 14.70 -7.83
N LEU A 99 13.30 14.78 -8.49
CA LEU A 99 14.23 13.66 -8.65
C LEU A 99 14.77 13.19 -7.29
N TRP A 100 15.12 14.11 -6.39
CA TRP A 100 15.54 13.76 -5.04
C TRP A 100 14.44 12.94 -4.33
N MET A 101 13.19 13.39 -4.32
CA MET A 101 12.10 12.64 -3.69
C MET A 101 11.91 11.25 -4.30
N ILE A 102 12.01 11.12 -5.62
CA ILE A 102 11.92 9.82 -6.32
C ILE A 102 13.07 8.90 -5.91
N MET A 103 14.31 9.39 -5.97
CA MET A 103 15.50 8.63 -5.62
C MET A 103 15.49 8.24 -4.14
N SER A 104 15.09 9.15 -3.25
CA SER A 104 14.93 8.87 -1.83
C SER A 104 13.94 7.74 -1.57
N SER A 105 12.83 7.70 -2.32
CA SER A 105 11.86 6.60 -2.25
C SER A 105 12.42 5.28 -2.78
N LEU A 106 13.05 5.28 -3.97
CA LEU A 106 13.57 4.06 -4.62
C LEU A 106 14.73 3.42 -3.85
N PHE A 107 15.60 4.24 -3.25
CA PHE A 107 16.78 3.76 -2.51
C PHE A 107 16.57 3.73 -1.00
N SER A 108 15.35 3.96 -0.52
CA SER A 108 15.04 3.99 0.93
C SER A 108 15.95 4.95 1.72
N LEU A 109 16.30 6.09 1.12
CA LEU A 109 17.11 7.14 1.75
C LEU A 109 16.21 8.13 2.53
N PRO A 110 16.74 8.86 3.53
CA PRO A 110 16.01 9.96 4.16
C PRO A 110 15.64 11.07 3.14
N PRO A 111 14.52 11.79 3.33
CA PRO A 111 13.59 11.72 4.47
C PRO A 111 12.50 10.64 4.33
N VAL A 112 12.30 10.06 3.14
CA VAL A 112 11.18 9.13 2.87
C VAL A 112 11.26 7.89 3.76
N SER A 113 12.46 7.31 3.92
CA SER A 113 12.62 6.14 4.78
C SER A 113 12.42 6.42 6.27
N ALA A 114 12.66 7.65 6.73
CA ALA A 114 12.36 8.02 8.12
C ALA A 114 10.86 7.97 8.41
N ILE A 115 10.03 8.45 7.48
CA ILE A 115 8.56 8.41 7.59
C ILE A 115 8.07 6.95 7.56
N GLN A 116 8.64 6.12 6.69
CA GLN A 116 8.29 4.69 6.59
C GLN A 116 8.64 3.94 7.89
N ARG A 117 9.86 4.12 8.41
CA ARG A 117 10.30 3.52 9.69
C ARG A 117 9.44 3.98 10.87
N TYR A 118 9.06 5.26 10.90
CA TYR A 118 8.13 5.77 11.90
C TYR A 118 6.78 5.03 11.85
N LYS A 119 6.20 4.88 10.65
CA LYS A 119 4.95 4.12 10.47
C LYS A 119 5.09 2.66 10.90
N GLU A 120 6.20 2.00 10.53
CA GLU A 120 6.46 0.62 10.89
C GLU A 120 6.61 0.44 12.41
N SER A 121 7.33 1.34 13.08
CA SER A 121 7.48 1.31 14.55
C SER A 121 6.15 1.51 15.28
N ARG A 122 5.28 2.40 14.80
CA ARG A 122 3.90 2.57 15.30
C ARG A 122 3.08 1.30 15.13
N GLY A 123 3.11 0.71 13.94
CA GLY A 123 2.43 -0.56 13.66
C GLY A 123 2.96 -1.73 14.50
N ASN A 124 4.27 -1.80 14.76
CA ASN A 124 4.85 -2.78 15.69
C ASN A 124 4.40 -2.54 17.13
N ARG A 125 4.32 -1.29 17.57
CA ARG A 125 3.89 -0.95 18.93
C ARG A 125 2.42 -1.30 19.18
N GLU A 126 1.57 -1.12 18.19
CA GLU A 126 0.16 -1.52 18.23
C GLU A 126 0.01 -3.05 18.16
N ARG A 127 0.89 -3.77 17.44
CA ARG A 127 0.98 -5.24 17.47
C ARG A 127 1.45 -5.82 18.81
N HIS A 128 2.20 -5.05 19.59
CA HIS A 128 2.68 -5.43 20.93
C HIS A 128 1.72 -5.03 22.05
N HIS A 129 0.48 -4.62 21.75
CA HIS A 129 -0.59 -4.83 22.72
C HIS A 129 -0.62 -6.32 23.06
N PRO A 130 -0.73 -6.71 24.34
CA PRO A 130 -0.60 -8.09 24.76
C PRO A 130 -1.80 -8.89 24.27
N GLU A 131 -1.78 -9.34 23.01
CA GLU A 131 -2.37 -10.62 22.68
C GLU A 131 -1.63 -11.62 23.55
N ALA A 132 -2.38 -12.18 24.47
CA ALA A 132 -1.89 -13.07 25.50
C ALA A 132 -0.86 -14.02 24.91
N VAL A 133 0.24 -14.17 25.65
CA VAL A 133 1.06 -15.38 25.64
C VAL A 133 0.14 -16.52 26.11
N ALA A 134 -0.81 -16.92 25.25
CA ALA A 134 -1.67 -18.05 25.46
C ALA A 134 -0.93 -19.26 24.93
N ALA A 135 -0.11 -19.81 25.84
CA ALA A 135 0.19 -21.23 25.96
C ALA A 135 0.64 -21.96 24.70
N GLY A 136 1.96 -22.10 24.54
CA GLY A 136 2.59 -23.42 24.37
C GLY A 136 2.09 -24.36 23.26
N LYS A 137 1.48 -23.86 22.18
CA LYS A 137 1.22 -24.63 20.95
C LYS A 137 1.78 -23.88 19.76
N ALA A 138 2.77 -24.50 19.11
CA ALA A 138 3.25 -24.13 17.80
C ALA A 138 2.05 -24.05 16.84
N SER A 139 1.58 -22.84 16.56
CA SER A 139 0.43 -22.59 15.71
C SER A 139 0.75 -21.42 14.79
N LEU A 140 0.29 -21.52 13.55
CA LEU A 140 0.42 -20.44 12.58
C LEU A 140 -0.26 -19.17 13.09
N PRO A 141 0.29 -17.99 12.79
CA PRO A 141 -0.36 -16.74 13.18
C PRO A 141 -1.76 -16.67 12.57
N ALA A 142 -2.70 -16.11 13.34
CA ALA A 142 -4.12 -16.03 12.98
C ALA A 142 -4.38 -15.42 11.60
N ASN A 143 -3.49 -14.53 11.16
CA ASN A 143 -3.49 -13.97 9.81
C ASN A 143 -2.17 -14.29 9.09
N PRO A 144 -2.22 -14.59 7.79
CA PRO A 144 -1.03 -14.92 7.02
C PRO A 144 -0.06 -13.72 6.91
N PRO A 145 1.26 -13.93 7.11
CA PRO A 145 2.25 -12.87 6.99
C PRO A 145 2.42 -12.40 5.53
N PHE A 146 2.91 -11.17 5.31
CA PHE A 146 3.18 -10.69 3.95
C PHE A 146 4.11 -11.66 3.18
N PHE A 147 3.73 -11.95 1.93
CA PHE A 147 4.44 -12.87 1.05
C PHE A 147 4.56 -14.32 1.54
N TYR A 148 3.70 -14.76 2.47
CA TYR A 148 3.61 -16.15 2.91
C TYR A 148 3.44 -17.13 1.72
N SER A 149 2.66 -16.73 0.71
CA SER A 149 2.39 -17.57 -0.47
C SER A 149 3.64 -17.91 -1.28
N ARG A 150 4.71 -17.10 -1.16
CA ARG A 150 6.00 -17.32 -1.83
C ARG A 150 6.96 -18.22 -1.04
N LYS A 151 6.64 -18.58 0.21
CA LYS A 151 7.44 -19.50 1.00
C LYS A 151 7.09 -20.95 0.69
N SER A 152 8.10 -21.83 0.74
CA SER A 152 7.89 -23.28 0.67
C SER A 152 7.15 -23.78 1.91
N LEU A 153 6.43 -24.90 1.77
CA LEU A 153 5.77 -25.56 2.88
C LEU A 153 6.78 -25.94 3.98
N GLY A 154 7.90 -26.54 3.61
CA GLY A 154 8.98 -26.89 4.55
C GLY A 154 9.57 -25.66 5.25
N GLY A 155 9.79 -24.55 4.52
CA GLY A 155 10.27 -23.31 5.10
C GLY A 155 9.25 -22.60 6.00
N LEU A 156 7.96 -22.89 5.83
CA LEU A 156 6.90 -22.47 6.75
C LEU A 156 6.91 -23.35 8.00
N CYS A 157 7.01 -24.67 7.84
CA CYS A 157 7.08 -25.64 8.93
C CYS A 157 8.29 -25.41 9.84
N GLU A 158 9.47 -25.17 9.27
CA GLU A 158 10.70 -24.88 10.02
C GLU A 158 10.54 -23.62 10.88
N LYS A 159 9.99 -22.55 10.30
CA LYS A 159 9.82 -21.25 10.98
C LYS A 159 8.83 -21.31 12.14
N TYR A 160 7.78 -22.12 12.02
CA TYR A 160 6.72 -22.23 13.02
C TYR A 160 6.78 -23.52 13.82
N HIS A 161 7.87 -24.29 13.71
CA HIS A 161 8.09 -25.57 14.39
C HIS A 161 6.97 -26.59 14.16
N LEU A 162 6.42 -26.64 12.95
CA LEU A 162 5.40 -27.60 12.54
C LEU A 162 6.05 -28.90 12.04
N ASN A 163 5.38 -30.03 12.23
CA ASN A 163 5.82 -31.31 11.69
C ASN A 163 5.39 -31.44 10.22
N GLU A 164 6.35 -31.22 9.31
CA GLU A 164 6.12 -31.26 7.86
C GLU A 164 5.53 -32.59 7.38
N GLY A 165 6.00 -33.72 7.90
CA GLY A 165 5.51 -35.05 7.52
C GLY A 165 4.03 -35.26 7.89
N LYS A 166 3.64 -34.89 9.11
CA LYS A 166 2.23 -34.95 9.55
C LYS A 166 1.33 -34.02 8.75
N LEU A 167 1.84 -32.84 8.41
CA LEU A 167 1.10 -31.84 7.66
C LEU A 167 0.84 -32.31 6.22
N LEU A 168 1.84 -32.90 5.56
CA LEU A 168 1.69 -33.47 4.22
C LEU A 168 0.65 -34.61 4.23
N GLU A 169 0.68 -35.48 5.24
CA GLU A 169 -0.31 -36.56 5.38
C GLU A 169 -1.74 -36.01 5.58
N GLN A 170 -1.91 -34.96 6.38
CA GLN A 170 -3.22 -34.34 6.59
C GLN A 170 -3.72 -33.58 5.35
N LEU A 171 -2.83 -32.91 4.62
CA LEU A 171 -3.17 -32.25 3.34
C LEU A 171 -3.61 -33.29 2.30
N GLU A 172 -2.91 -34.42 2.21
CA GLU A 172 -3.27 -35.53 1.32
C GLU A 172 -4.65 -36.12 1.69
N ARG A 173 -4.95 -36.28 2.98
CA ARG A 173 -6.29 -36.71 3.45
C ARG A 173 -7.41 -35.74 3.09
N LEU A 174 -7.10 -34.44 2.98
CA LEU A 174 -8.05 -33.42 2.51
C LEU A 174 -8.13 -33.35 0.97
N GLY A 175 -7.40 -34.20 0.26
CA GLY A 175 -7.34 -34.19 -1.21
C GLY A 175 -6.46 -33.07 -1.77
N ILE A 176 -5.64 -32.42 -0.94
CA ILE A 176 -4.75 -31.33 -1.34
C ILE A 176 -3.38 -31.91 -1.68
N LYS A 177 -3.01 -31.86 -2.97
CA LYS A 177 -1.68 -32.23 -3.46
C LYS A 177 -0.64 -31.24 -2.96
N ALA A 178 0.31 -31.68 -2.15
CA ALA A 178 1.37 -30.83 -1.60
C ALA A 178 2.73 -31.55 -1.59
N GLN A 179 3.80 -30.78 -1.73
CA GLN A 179 5.18 -31.23 -1.53
C GLN A 179 5.93 -30.20 -0.67
N GLY A 180 6.92 -30.66 0.10
CA GLY A 180 7.65 -29.82 1.06
C GLY A 180 8.39 -28.63 0.45
N ASP A 181 8.94 -28.82 -0.75
CA ASP A 181 9.66 -27.83 -1.53
C ASP A 181 8.72 -26.85 -2.27
N TRP A 182 7.45 -27.19 -2.43
CA TRP A 182 6.49 -26.34 -3.12
C TRP A 182 6.13 -25.12 -2.28
N SER A 183 6.01 -23.98 -2.95
CA SER A 183 5.44 -22.78 -2.34
C SER A 183 3.95 -22.96 -2.04
N ILE A 184 3.45 -22.29 -1.01
CA ILE A 184 2.00 -22.27 -0.71
C ILE A 184 1.19 -21.79 -1.93
N LYS A 185 1.74 -20.89 -2.75
CA LYS A 185 1.15 -20.48 -4.03
C LYS A 185 1.05 -21.65 -5.02
N ARG A 186 2.13 -22.41 -5.18
CA ARG A 186 2.18 -23.56 -6.10
C ARG A 186 1.22 -24.68 -5.66
N ILE A 187 1.14 -24.94 -4.35
CA ILE A 187 0.17 -25.88 -3.79
C ILE A 187 -1.26 -25.42 -4.11
N ALA A 188 -1.55 -24.12 -3.98
CA ALA A 188 -2.86 -23.59 -4.31
C ALA A 188 -3.20 -23.74 -5.81
N GLU A 189 -2.23 -23.45 -6.69
CA GLU A 189 -2.36 -23.58 -8.15
C GLU A 189 -2.62 -25.04 -8.58
N GLU A 190 -1.90 -26.01 -8.02
CA GLU A 190 -2.05 -27.43 -8.38
C GLU A 190 -3.38 -28.05 -7.91
N ASN A 191 -4.07 -27.37 -6.99
CA ASN A 191 -5.35 -27.82 -6.43
C ASN A 191 -6.52 -26.91 -6.84
N ASP A 192 -6.32 -25.97 -7.76
CA ASP A 192 -7.34 -24.99 -8.18
C ASP A 192 -7.99 -24.23 -7.00
N MET A 193 -7.18 -23.86 -6.01
CA MET A 193 -7.61 -23.19 -4.78
C MET A 193 -6.90 -21.85 -4.57
N ALA A 194 -7.43 -21.01 -3.68
CA ALA A 194 -6.75 -19.80 -3.23
C ALA A 194 -5.64 -20.14 -2.20
N SER A 195 -4.52 -19.40 -2.25
CA SER A 195 -3.41 -19.59 -1.28
C SER A 195 -3.83 -19.38 0.18
N GLU A 196 -4.87 -18.57 0.40
CA GLU A 196 -5.45 -18.33 1.72
C GLU A 196 -6.19 -19.57 2.24
N SER A 197 -6.91 -20.29 1.38
CA SER A 197 -7.58 -21.55 1.73
C SER A 197 -6.58 -22.63 2.13
N VAL A 198 -5.43 -22.70 1.46
CA VAL A 198 -4.33 -23.60 1.82
C VAL A 198 -3.75 -23.21 3.19
N TYR A 199 -3.57 -21.92 3.46
CA TYR A 199 -3.06 -21.44 4.75
C TYR A 199 -4.02 -21.75 5.91
N GLU A 200 -5.32 -21.54 5.72
CA GLU A 200 -6.33 -21.88 6.73
C GLU A 200 -6.46 -23.39 6.95
N ALA A 201 -6.31 -24.21 5.90
CA ALA A 201 -6.27 -25.67 6.05
C ALA A 201 -5.10 -26.11 6.94
N ILE A 202 -3.90 -25.54 6.73
CA ILE A 202 -2.70 -25.82 7.55
C ILE A 202 -2.88 -25.31 8.99
N LYS A 203 -3.55 -24.17 9.18
CA LYS A 203 -3.83 -23.59 10.50
C LYS A 203 -4.85 -24.40 11.32
N GLY A 204 -5.74 -25.13 10.65
CA GLY A 204 -6.74 -26.00 11.28
C GLY A 204 -6.21 -27.36 11.75
N MET A 205 -4.94 -27.67 11.53
CA MET A 205 -4.27 -28.94 11.82
C MET A 205 -3.42 -28.89 13.08
#